data_AF-A0A973MP59-F1
#
_entry.id   AF-A0A973MP59-F1
#
_cell.length_a   1.000
_cell.length_b   1.000
_cell.length_c   1.000
_cell.angle_alpha   90.00
_cell.angle_beta   90.00
_cell.angle_gamma   90.00
#
_symmetry.space_group_name_H-M   'P 1'
#
loop_
_entity.id
_entity.type
_entity.pdbx_description
1 polymer ?
#
loop_
_entity_poly.entity_id
_entity_poly.type
_entity_poly.pdbx_seq_one_letter_code
_entity_poly.pdbx_strand_id
1 'polypeptide(L)' 'AGDAGRGQSLIVWAIAEGRSAARGTDRFLTGVSDLPAPIRPTDRALMA' A
#
# COMPACT_ATOMS: atom_id res chain seq x y z
N ALA A 1 7.32 8.60 -9.57
CA ALA A 1 8.03 7.47 -10.19
C ALA A 1 9.51 7.71 -9.96
N GLY A 2 10.10 6.95 -9.04
CA GLY A 2 11.46 7.17 -8.55
C GLY A 2 12.17 5.84 -8.38
N ASP A 3 13.39 5.79 -8.89
CA ASP A 3 14.25 4.64 -9.07
C ASP A 3 14.37 3.73 -7.84
N ALA A 4 14.11 2.43 -8.05
CA ALA A 4 15.10 1.34 -8.03
C ALA A 4 16.44 1.54 -7.28
N GLY A 5 16.48 2.29 -6.19
CA GLY A 5 17.74 2.76 -5.62
C GLY A 5 18.55 1.69 -4.88
N ARG A 6 17.92 0.77 -4.12
CA ARG A 6 18.66 -0.19 -3.25
C ARG A 6 17.91 -1.50 -2.96
N GLY A 7 17.35 -2.12 -4.00
CA GLY A 7 16.81 -3.49 -3.93
C GLY A 7 15.40 -3.60 -3.34
N GLN A 8 14.39 -3.49 -4.20
CA GLN A 8 13.00 -3.89 -3.94
C GLN A 8 12.43 -4.42 -5.26
N SER A 9 11.76 -5.57 -5.23
CA SER A 9 11.17 -6.19 -6.42
C SER A 9 10.11 -5.27 -7.05
N LEU A 10 10.19 -5.02 -8.37
CA LEU A 10 9.20 -4.22 -9.10
C LEU A 10 7.78 -4.81 -8.99
N ILE A 11 7.67 -6.13 -8.89
CA ILE A 11 6.39 -6.83 -8.69
C ILE A 11 5.82 -6.46 -7.32
N VAL A 12 6.64 -6.47 -6.28
CA VAL A 12 6.21 -6.10 -4.92
C VAL A 12 5.76 -4.64 -4.87
N TRP A 13 6.48 -3.75 -5.57
CA TRP A 13 6.09 -2.34 -5.66
C TRP A 13 4.75 -2.17 -6.38
N ALA A 14 4.56 -2.84 -7.53
CA ALA A 14 3.30 -2.79 -8.27
C ALA A 14 2.11 -3.32 -7.44
N ILE A 15 2.31 -4.39 -6.65
CA ILE A 15 1.28 -4.92 -5.75
C ILE A 15 0.95 -3.92 -4.65
N ALA A 16 1.96 -3.34 -3.99
CA ALA A 16 1.76 -2.37 -2.92
C ALA A 16 1.02 -1.12 -3.42
N GLU A 17 1.45 -0.58 -4.55
CA GLU A 17 0.84 0.60 -5.17
C GLU A 17 -0.58 0.32 -5.64
N GLY A 18 -0.83 -0.83 -6.29
CA GLY A 18 -2.17 -1.23 -6.74
C GLY A 18 -3.16 -1.36 -5.60
N ARG A 19 -2.75 -1.91 -4.45
CA ARG A 19 -3.61 -2.00 -3.25
C ARG A 19 -3.90 -0.63 -2.64
N SER A 20 -2.91 0.27 -2.63
CA SER A 20 -3.08 1.66 -2.19
C SER A 20 -4.11 2.40 -3.05
N ALA A 21 -3.99 2.26 -4.38
CA ALA A 21 -4.92 2.85 -5.33
C ALA A 21 -6.34 2.30 -5.15
N ALA A 22 -6.51 0.98 -5.05
CA ALA A 22 -7.82 0.35 -4.86
C ALA A 22 -8.55 0.87 -3.62
N ARG A 23 -7.84 0.97 -2.48
CA ARG A 23 -8.41 1.54 -1.25
C ARG A 23 -8.75 3.02 -1.39
N GLY A 24 -7.90 3.79 -2.07
CA GLY A 24 -8.16 5.21 -2.32
C GLY A 24 -9.43 5.43 -3.13
N THR A 25 -9.60 4.67 -4.22
CA THR A 25 -10.79 4.71 -5.06
C THR A 25 -12.04 4.28 -4.30
N ASP A 26 -11.99 3.17 -3.57
CA ASP A 26 -13.12 2.67 -2.78
C ASP A 26 -13.59 3.69 -1.74
N ARG A 27 -12.65 4.27 -0.98
CA ARG A 27 -12.95 5.33 -0.01
C ARG A 27 -13.50 6.59 -0.65
N PHE A 28 -12.97 7.00 -1.80
CA PHE A 28 -13.44 8.19 -2.50
C PHE A 28 -14.91 8.03 -2.94
N LEU A 29 -15.27 6.84 -3.44
CA LEU A 29 -16.61 6.56 -3.95
C LEU A 29 -17.64 6.32 -2.84
N THR A 30 -17.26 5.67 -1.75
CA THR A 30 -18.21 5.23 -0.71
C THR A 30 -18.10 6.01 0.60
N GLY A 31 -17.09 6.89 0.73
CA GLY A 31 -16.78 7.69 1.92
C GLY A 31 -15.95 6.96 2.99
N VAL A 32 -16.01 5.63 3.02
CA VAL A 32 -15.26 4.74 3.93
C VAL A 32 -14.64 3.59 3.13
N SER A 33 -13.77 2.76 3.72
CA SER A 33 -13.26 1.59 2.98
C SER A 33 -12.88 0.49 3.94
N ASP A 34 -13.40 -0.71 3.68
CA ASP A 34 -13.05 -1.93 4.40
C ASP A 34 -11.80 -2.60 3.80
N LEU A 35 -11.25 -2.05 2.72
CA LEU A 35 -9.99 -2.53 2.15
C LEU A 35 -8.82 -2.22 3.10
N PRO A 36 -7.85 -3.15 3.25
CA PRO A 36 -6.74 -2.94 4.18
C PRO A 36 -5.88 -1.73 3.80
N ALA A 37 -5.49 -0.94 4.80
CA ALA A 37 -4.61 0.21 4.58
C ALA A 37 -3.18 -0.22 4.22
N PRO A 38 -2.46 0.58 3.41
CA PRO A 38 -1.02 0.41 3.23
C PRO A 38 -0.28 0.49 4.56
N ILE A 39 0.68 -0.40 4.76
CA ILE A 39 1.53 -0.41 5.95
C ILE A 39 2.45 0.81 5.88
N ARG A 40 2.40 1.65 6.91
CA ARG A 40 3.27 2.82 7.05
C ARG A 40 4.64 2.39 7.56
N PRO A 41 5.71 3.13 7.25
CA PRO A 41 7.04 2.85 7.82
C PRO A 41 7.10 2.83 9.36
N THR A 42 6.12 3.45 10.03
CA THR A 42 5.99 3.51 11.48
C THR A 42 5.11 2.40 12.08
N ASP A 43 4.49 1.55 11.25
CA ASP A 43 3.61 0.49 11.75
C ASP A 43 4.45 -0.58 12.47
N ARG A 44 4.00 -0.96 13.68
CA ARG A 44 4.70 -1.95 14.50
C ARG A 44 4.51 -3.34 13.88
N ALA A 45 5.59 -4.12 13.83
CA ALA A 45 5.52 -5.53 13.48
C ALA A 45 4.57 -6.27 14.44
N LEU A 46 3.84 -7.25 13.91
CA LEU A 46 3.02 -8.15 14.72
C LEU A 46 3.93 -8.85 15.73
N MET A 47 3.68 -8.62 17.02
CA MET A 47 4.31 -9.40 18.09
C MET A 47 3.54 -10.71 18.19
N ALA A 48 4.26 -11.83 18.06
CA ALA A 48 3.72 -13.18 18.23
C ALA A 48 3.33 -13.45 19.69
#